data_AF-A0A1C3JKG0-F1
#
_entry.id   AF-A0A1C3JKG0-F1
#
_cell.length_a   1.000
_cell.length_b   1.000
_cell.length_c   1.000
_cell.angle_alpha   90.00
_cell.angle_beta   90.00
_cell.angle_gamma   90.00
#
_symmetry.space_group_name_H-M   'P 1'
#
loop_
_entity.id
_entity.type
_entity.pdbx_description
1 polymer ?
#
loop_
_entity_poly.entity_id
_entity_poly.type
_entity_poly.pdbx_seq_one_letter_code
_entity_poly.pdbx_strand_id
1 'polypeptide(L)'
;MKRSPLQKGFTLLELIVVIVILAVIAVVAAPRFLSIADDAREATSRALFDNFRAGAEIYQGACLARGGDVTELRGQDTSDFNIDGIYSNFSGSCYPVRNSNAGVRRDINNARGCYELFQDIVNSDHFEDVNFGSGGGFVA
;
A
#
# COMPACT_ATOMS: atom_id res chain seq x y z
N MET A 1 -18.96 -60.72 -33.34
CA MET A 1 -18.47 -61.07 -31.99
C MET A 1 -17.80 -59.84 -31.36
N LYS A 2 -18.39 -59.24 -30.33
CA LYS A 2 -17.78 -58.13 -29.56
C LYS A 2 -16.89 -58.73 -28.48
N ARG A 3 -15.57 -58.50 -28.55
CA ARG A 3 -14.64 -58.85 -27.46
C ARG A 3 -14.77 -57.80 -26.36
N SER A 4 -15.13 -58.23 -25.15
CA SER A 4 -15.07 -57.42 -23.94
C SER A 4 -13.61 -57.21 -23.54
N PRO A 5 -13.15 -55.96 -23.31
CA PRO A 5 -11.80 -55.72 -22.82
C PRO A 5 -11.66 -56.26 -21.39
N LEU A 6 -10.55 -56.96 -21.11
CA LEU A 6 -10.20 -57.38 -19.75
C LEU A 6 -10.07 -56.13 -18.86
N GLN A 7 -10.91 -56.02 -17.83
CA GLN A 7 -10.71 -55.04 -16.77
C GLN A 7 -9.44 -55.43 -15.99
N LYS A 8 -8.36 -54.65 -16.14
CA LYS A 8 -7.18 -54.75 -15.28
C LYS A 8 -7.57 -54.25 -13.89
N GLY A 9 -7.57 -55.15 -12.91
CA GLY A 9 -7.73 -54.80 -11.50
C GLY A 9 -6.55 -53.98 -11.00
N PHE A 10 -6.83 -53.00 -10.13
CA PHE A 10 -5.84 -52.17 -9.45
C PHE A 10 -5.01 -53.04 -8.51
N THR A 11 -3.68 -53.01 -8.61
CA THR A 11 -2.83 -53.82 -7.74
C THR A 11 -2.57 -53.12 -6.41
N LEU A 12 -2.52 -53.86 -5.30
CA LEU A 12 -2.17 -53.27 -4.00
C LEU A 12 -0.79 -52.61 -3.99
N LEU A 13 0.14 -53.15 -4.79
CA LEU A 13 1.48 -52.60 -4.96
C LEU A 13 1.45 -51.22 -5.62
N GLU A 14 0.56 -51.01 -6.59
CA GLU A 14 0.40 -49.73 -7.29
C GLU A 14 -0.12 -48.64 -6.34
N LEU A 15 -1.00 -48.98 -5.39
CA LEU A 15 -1.38 -48.04 -4.32
C LEU A 15 -0.20 -47.67 -3.42
N ILE A 16 0.58 -48.67 -2.99
CA ILE A 16 1.68 -48.47 -2.05
C ILE A 16 2.78 -47.60 -2.66
N VAL A 17 3.14 -47.85 -3.92
CA VAL A 17 4.20 -47.06 -4.57
C VAL A 17 3.78 -45.60 -4.71
N VAL A 18 2.50 -45.33 -4.98
CA VAL A 18 1.97 -43.97 -5.12
C VAL A 18 2.05 -43.21 -3.79
N ILE A 19 1.62 -43.79 -2.67
CA ILE A 19 1.69 -43.10 -1.37
C ILE A 19 3.15 -42.88 -0.93
N VAL A 20 4.06 -43.78 -1.28
CA VAL A 20 5.50 -43.62 -0.99
C VAL A 20 6.07 -42.45 -1.80
N ILE A 21 5.73 -42.36 -3.09
CA ILE A 21 6.17 -41.23 -3.93
C ILE A 21 5.61 -39.91 -3.39
N LEU A 22 4.31 -39.87 -3.03
CA LEU A 22 3.69 -38.68 -2.44
C LEU A 22 4.34 -38.30 -1.11
N ALA A 23 4.71 -39.27 -0.28
CA ALA A 23 5.40 -39.01 0.99
C ALA A 23 6.76 -38.34 0.78
N VAL A 24 7.57 -38.80 -0.18
CA VAL A 24 8.88 -38.20 -0.49
C VAL A 24 8.71 -36.77 -1.02
N ILE A 25 7.78 -36.55 -1.95
CA ILE A 25 7.51 -35.21 -2.51
C ILE A 25 7.03 -34.25 -1.42
N ALA A 26 6.17 -34.71 -0.51
CA ALA A 26 5.65 -33.89 0.58
C ALA A 26 6.76 -33.40 1.54
N VAL A 27 7.69 -34.27 1.92
CA VAL A 27 8.80 -33.93 2.83
C VAL A 27 9.71 -32.85 2.23
N VAL A 28 9.98 -32.90 0.93
CA VAL A 28 10.87 -31.93 0.27
C VAL A 28 10.15 -30.62 -0.06
N ALA A 29 8.85 -30.66 -0.38
CA ALA A 29 8.06 -29.48 -0.75
C ALA A 29 7.56 -28.65 0.46
N ALA A 30 7.25 -29.31 1.59
CA ALA A 30 6.70 -28.66 2.78
C ALA A 30 7.52 -27.47 3.32
N PRO A 31 8.86 -27.56 3.52
CA PRO A 31 9.63 -26.44 4.08
C PRO A 31 9.65 -25.22 3.16
N ARG A 32 9.66 -25.42 1.85
CA ARG A 32 9.67 -24.33 0.87
C ARG A 32 8.31 -23.64 0.76
N PHE A 33 7.22 -24.39 0.89
CA PHE A 33 5.87 -23.82 0.90
C PHE A 33 5.65 -22.91 2.12
N LEU A 34 6.18 -23.29 3.28
CA LEU A 34 6.10 -22.48 4.50
C LEU A 34 6.94 -21.20 4.38
N SER A 35 8.17 -21.27 3.86
CA SER A 35 9.03 -20.08 3.75
C SER A 35 8.49 -19.04 2.76
N ILE A 36 7.89 -19.48 1.65
CA ILE A 36 7.30 -18.57 0.65
C ILE A 36 6.18 -17.72 1.25
N ALA A 37 5.38 -18.27 2.17
CA ALA A 37 4.30 -17.52 2.79
C ALA A 37 4.83 -16.37 3.68
N ASP A 38 5.91 -16.62 4.43
CA ASP A 38 6.55 -15.61 5.27
C ASP A 38 7.27 -14.56 4.42
N ASP A 39 8.02 -14.99 3.41
CA ASP A 39 8.68 -14.10 2.44
C ASP A 39 7.65 -13.22 1.72
N ALA A 40 6.48 -13.78 1.36
CA ALA A 40 5.41 -13.03 0.72
C ALA A 40 4.81 -11.96 1.66
N ARG A 41 4.62 -12.25 2.95
CA ARG A 41 4.14 -11.27 3.93
C ARG A 41 5.13 -10.15 4.17
N GLU A 42 6.42 -10.47 4.21
CA GLU A 42 7.47 -9.47 4.32
C GLU A 42 7.53 -8.60 3.06
N ALA A 43 7.48 -9.22 1.88
CA ALA A 43 7.49 -8.50 0.61
C ALA A 43 6.27 -7.57 0.46
N THR A 44 5.07 -8.01 0.84
CA THR A 44 3.87 -7.15 0.79
C THR A 44 3.97 -6.00 1.78
N SER A 45 4.45 -6.24 3.00
CA SER A 45 4.63 -5.18 4.00
C SER A 45 5.62 -4.12 3.52
N ARG A 46 6.76 -4.55 2.96
CA ARG A 46 7.76 -3.65 2.37
C ARG A 46 7.17 -2.86 1.20
N ALA A 47 6.44 -3.52 0.29
CA ALA A 47 5.79 -2.86 -0.82
C ALA A 47 4.77 -1.78 -0.37
N LEU A 48 4.03 -2.04 0.71
CA LEU A 48 3.11 -1.04 1.28
C LEU A 48 3.87 0.20 1.79
N PHE A 49 4.99 0.02 2.48
CA PHE A 49 5.82 1.14 2.93
C PHE A 49 6.48 1.88 1.76
N ASP A 50 6.92 1.17 0.73
CA ASP A 50 7.50 1.78 -0.47
C ASP A 50 6.46 2.62 -1.23
N ASN A 51 5.21 2.14 -1.33
CA ASN A 51 4.10 2.89 -1.92
C ASN A 51 3.80 4.17 -1.11
N PHE A 52 3.74 4.05 0.22
CA PHE A 52 3.55 5.21 1.10
C PHE A 52 4.67 6.25 0.93
N ARG A 53 5.92 5.79 0.88
CA ARG A 53 7.09 6.65 0.64
C ARG A 53 6.99 7.35 -0.71
N ALA A 54 6.66 6.62 -1.77
CA ALA A 54 6.49 7.20 -3.11
C ALA A 54 5.39 8.28 -3.12
N GLY A 55 4.27 8.04 -2.44
CA GLY A 55 3.21 9.03 -2.27
C GLY A 55 3.68 10.29 -1.55
N ALA A 56 4.44 10.13 -0.46
CA ALA A 56 5.02 11.27 0.28
C ALA A 56 6.05 12.05 -0.54
N GLU A 57 6.88 11.36 -1.34
CA GLU A 57 7.87 12.00 -2.23
C GLU A 57 7.19 12.77 -3.39
N ILE A 58 6.13 12.22 -3.99
CA ILE A 58 5.34 12.91 -5.01
C ILE A 58 4.67 14.16 -4.41
N TYR A 59 4.09 14.03 -3.22
CA TYR A 59 3.48 15.15 -2.50
C TYR A 59 4.50 16.26 -2.24
N GLN A 60 5.69 15.88 -1.75
CA GLN A 60 6.78 16.82 -1.51
C GLN A 60 7.24 17.50 -2.80
N GLY A 61 7.39 16.75 -3.88
CA GLY A 61 7.74 17.30 -5.20
C GLY A 61 6.69 18.29 -5.70
N ALA A 62 5.40 17.99 -5.54
CA ALA A 62 4.31 18.89 -5.90
C ALA A 62 4.28 20.16 -5.04
N CYS A 63 4.56 20.04 -3.74
CA CYS A 63 4.69 21.16 -2.82
C CYS A 63 5.85 22.09 -3.23
N LEU A 64 7.05 21.53 -3.44
CA LEU A 64 8.24 22.28 -3.84
C LEU A 64 8.07 22.94 -5.22
N ALA A 65 7.47 22.24 -6.18
CA ALA A 65 7.19 22.77 -7.52
C ALA A 65 6.25 23.98 -7.51
N ARG A 66 5.37 24.08 -6.51
CA ARG A 66 4.47 25.23 -6.32
C ARG A 66 5.05 26.34 -5.45
N GLY A 67 6.35 26.27 -5.11
CA GLY A 67 7.04 27.28 -4.30
C GLY A 67 7.02 26.99 -2.80
N GLY A 68 6.87 25.72 -2.40
CA GLY A 68 6.73 25.27 -1.01
C GLY A 68 7.96 25.40 -0.09
N ASP A 69 8.98 26.16 -0.49
CA ASP A 69 9.98 26.67 0.44
C ASP A 69 10.07 28.19 0.28
N VAL A 70 9.27 28.89 1.08
CA VAL A 70 9.55 30.28 1.40
C VAL A 70 9.36 30.46 2.90
N THR A 71 10.34 31.09 3.52
CA THR A 71 10.23 31.84 4.76
C THR A 71 9.10 32.89 4.68
N GLU A 72 7.84 32.46 4.65
CA GLU A 72 6.65 33.28 4.43
C GLU A 72 5.46 32.45 4.97
N LEU A 73 4.77 32.72 6.08
CA LEU A 73 4.62 33.87 6.95
C LEU A 73 4.32 33.37 8.36
N ARG A 74 5.18 33.63 9.35
CA ARG A 74 4.77 33.53 10.76
C ARG A 74 3.64 34.53 11.01
N GLY A 75 2.39 34.10 10.90
CA GLY A 75 1.22 34.88 11.29
C GLY A 75 0.29 35.34 10.16
N GLN A 76 0.30 34.71 8.99
CA GLN A 76 -0.71 34.99 7.96
C GLN A 76 -1.25 33.67 7.40
N ASP A 77 -2.57 33.60 7.22
CA ASP A 77 -3.32 32.48 6.61
C ASP A 77 -2.92 32.28 5.15
N THR A 78 -1.66 31.92 4.89
CA THR A 78 -1.13 31.72 3.54
C THR A 78 -1.05 30.24 3.24
N SER A 79 -2.12 29.81 2.58
CA SER A 79 -2.23 28.65 1.71
C SER A 79 -1.42 27.45 2.16
N ASP A 80 -1.98 26.73 3.13
CA ASP A 80 -1.64 25.35 3.37
C ASP A 80 -1.65 24.62 2.02
N PHE A 81 -0.48 24.18 1.54
CA PHE A 81 -0.46 23.28 0.40
C PHE A 81 -1.23 22.04 0.83
N ASN A 82 -2.33 21.79 0.14
CA ASN A 82 -3.29 20.75 0.41
C ASN A 82 -3.61 20.07 -0.92
N ILE A 83 -3.45 18.76 -0.95
CA ILE A 83 -3.98 17.90 -2.01
C ILE A 83 -5.03 17.02 -1.36
N ASP A 84 -6.29 17.17 -1.76
CA ASP A 84 -7.40 16.27 -1.39
C ASP A 84 -7.57 16.02 0.13
N GLY A 85 -7.31 17.03 0.96
CA GLY A 85 -7.42 16.95 2.41
C GLY A 85 -6.14 16.56 3.14
N ILE A 86 -5.04 16.32 2.41
CA ILE A 86 -3.70 16.06 2.95
C ILE A 86 -2.90 17.36 2.96
N TYR A 87 -2.52 17.80 4.16
CA TYR A 87 -1.86 19.09 4.39
C TYR A 87 -0.35 18.94 4.45
N SER A 88 0.38 20.01 4.16
CA SER A 88 1.84 20.07 4.30
C SER A 88 2.24 20.65 5.65
N ASN A 89 3.36 20.20 6.22
CA ASN A 89 3.91 20.84 7.43
C ASN A 89 4.35 22.29 7.12
N PHE A 90 3.89 23.22 7.96
CA PHE A 90 4.19 24.65 7.91
C PHE A 90 5.70 24.99 8.04
N SER A 91 6.51 24.08 8.57
CA SER A 91 7.95 24.28 8.74
C SER A 91 8.76 23.72 7.57
N GLY A 92 8.70 24.37 6.40
CA GLY A 92 9.68 24.31 5.30
C GLY A 92 10.06 22.93 4.71
N SER A 93 9.44 21.84 5.17
CA SER A 93 9.86 20.47 4.86
C SER A 93 8.98 19.81 3.81
N CYS A 94 7.87 20.44 3.40
CA CYS A 94 6.93 19.97 2.36
C CYS A 94 6.45 18.51 2.48
N TYR A 95 6.55 17.89 3.66
CA TYR A 95 6.03 16.55 3.89
C TYR A 95 4.54 16.58 4.22
N PRO A 96 3.78 15.56 3.79
CA PRO A 96 2.38 15.45 4.13
C PRO A 96 2.23 15.18 5.63
N VAL A 97 1.21 15.78 6.25
CA VAL A 97 0.87 15.65 7.66
C VAL A 97 -0.64 15.49 7.83
N ARG A 98 -1.01 14.87 8.93
CA ARG A 98 -2.40 14.71 9.36
C ARG A 98 -3.08 16.06 9.55
N ASN A 99 -4.30 16.23 9.02
CA ASN A 99 -5.20 17.31 9.40
C ASN A 99 -5.79 17.03 10.80
N SER A 100 -5.47 17.85 11.78
CA SER A 100 -6.20 17.85 13.06
C SER A 100 -7.19 19.00 13.03
N ASN A 101 -8.50 18.72 13.14
CA ASN A 101 -9.60 19.72 13.18
C ASN A 101 -9.50 20.79 14.30
N ALA A 102 -8.39 20.86 15.03
CA ALA A 102 -8.05 21.91 15.97
C ALA A 102 -6.89 22.72 15.36
N GLY A 103 -7.22 23.89 14.81
CA GLY A 103 -6.35 24.70 13.97
C GLY A 103 -4.87 24.73 14.35
N VAL A 104 -4.04 24.61 13.30
CA VAL A 104 -2.60 24.93 13.27
C VAL A 104 -1.69 24.04 14.14
N ARG A 105 -2.04 22.77 14.35
CA ARG A 105 -1.04 21.75 14.74
C ARG A 105 -0.97 20.66 13.69
N ARG A 106 0.04 20.79 12.83
CA ARG A 106 0.35 19.93 11.69
C ARG A 106 1.55 19.05 12.03
N ASP A 107 1.41 18.31 13.13
CA ASP A 107 2.49 17.54 13.73
C ASP A 107 2.16 16.04 13.75
N ILE A 108 3.12 15.20 13.36
CA ILE A 108 3.05 13.74 13.58
C ILE A 108 3.78 13.44 14.90
N ASN A 109 3.13 13.74 16.03
CA ASN A 109 3.73 13.60 17.35
C ASN A 109 3.34 12.30 18.08
N ASN A 110 2.55 11.43 17.45
CA ASN A 110 2.12 10.16 18.00
C ASN A 110 1.91 9.10 16.90
N ALA A 111 1.89 7.83 17.31
CA ALA A 111 1.69 6.70 16.40
C ALA A 111 0.32 6.76 15.69
N ARG A 112 -0.70 7.33 16.34
CA ARG A 112 -2.05 7.45 15.79
C ARG A 112 -2.10 8.38 14.58
N GLY A 113 -1.41 9.52 14.63
CA GLY A 113 -1.34 10.46 13.53
C GLY A 113 -0.53 9.94 12.34
N CYS A 114 0.50 9.14 12.60
CA CYS A 114 1.23 8.44 11.54
C CYS A 114 0.35 7.40 10.85
N TYR A 115 -0.45 6.65 11.61
CA TYR A 115 -1.37 5.66 11.08
C TYR A 115 -2.50 6.30 10.26
N GLU A 116 -3.08 7.39 10.74
CA GLU A 116 -4.13 8.13 10.01
C GLU A 116 -3.57 8.69 8.69
N LEU A 117 -2.39 9.33 8.71
CA LEU A 117 -1.73 9.78 7.48
C LEU A 117 -1.41 8.62 6.50
N PHE A 118 -0.96 7.48 7.03
CA PHE A 118 -0.69 6.29 6.23
C PHE A 118 -1.97 5.77 5.57
N GLN A 119 -3.08 5.71 6.31
CA GLN A 119 -4.37 5.33 5.74
C GLN A 119 -4.84 6.31 4.69
N ASP A 120 -4.68 7.61 4.93
CA ASP A 120 -5.05 8.64 3.96
C ASP A 120 -4.27 8.46 2.67
N ILE A 121 -2.94 8.29 2.71
CA ILE A 121 -2.11 8.15 1.50
C ILE A 121 -2.29 6.79 0.79
N VAL A 122 -2.48 5.70 1.53
CA VAL A 122 -2.52 4.34 0.95
C VAL A 122 -3.91 3.93 0.50
N ASN A 123 -4.96 4.35 1.22
CA ASN A 123 -6.33 4.01 0.88
C ASN A 123 -7.02 5.08 0.03
N SER A 124 -6.39 6.23 -0.21
CA SER A 124 -6.94 7.21 -1.14
C SER A 124 -6.79 6.75 -2.58
N ASP A 125 -7.90 6.40 -3.18
CA ASP A 125 -8.19 6.35 -4.61
C ASP A 125 -8.19 7.77 -5.24
N HIS A 126 -7.17 8.59 -4.95
CA HIS A 126 -6.97 9.98 -5.42
C HIS A 126 -6.89 10.15 -6.96
N PHE A 127 -7.20 9.11 -7.75
CA PHE A 127 -7.37 9.22 -9.19
C PHE A 127 -8.84 9.25 -9.64
N GLU A 128 -9.82 8.95 -8.77
CA GLU A 128 -11.24 8.92 -9.14
C GLU A 128 -12.09 10.07 -8.58
N ASP A 129 -11.62 10.82 -7.58
CA ASP A 129 -12.38 11.94 -7.00
C ASP A 129 -11.61 13.27 -7.04
N VAL A 130 -11.37 13.80 -8.25
CA VAL A 130 -11.42 15.26 -8.42
C VAL A 130 -12.87 15.70 -8.29
N ASN A 131 -13.40 15.62 -7.08
CA ASN A 131 -14.63 16.28 -6.70
C ASN A 131 -14.30 17.77 -6.61
N PHE A 132 -14.31 18.44 -7.77
CA PHE A 132 -14.37 19.89 -7.87
C PHE A 132 -15.57 20.35 -7.07
N GLY A 133 -15.34 20.69 -5.81
CA GLY A 133 -16.26 21.42 -4.98
C GLY A 133 -16.70 22.65 -5.76
N SER A 134 -17.97 22.62 -6.17
CA SER A 134 -18.80 23.76 -6.54
C SER A 134 -18.20 25.11 -6.12
N GLY A 135 -17.60 25.85 -7.06
CA GLY A 135 -17.42 27.30 -6.90
C GLY A 135 -16.12 27.95 -7.36
N GLY A 136 -15.11 27.21 -7.84
CA GLY A 136 -13.85 27.80 -8.30
C GLY A 136 -13.59 27.59 -9.78
N GLY A 137 -14.03 28.52 -10.62
CA GLY A 137 -13.76 28.49 -12.06
C GLY A 137 -12.26 28.56 -12.36
N PHE A 138 -11.75 27.57 -13.09
CA PHE A 138 -10.42 27.60 -13.69
C PHE A 138 -10.47 28.52 -14.93
N VAL A 139 -9.74 29.63 -14.85
CA VAL A 139 -9.39 30.45 -16.01
C VAL A 139 -8.40 29.65 -16.86
N ALA A 140 -8.79 29.41 -18.11
CA ALA A 140 -7.94 28.91 -19.18
C ALA A 140 -6.88 29.95 -19.59
#